data_AF-A0A8I2K5B7-F1
#
_entry.id   AF-A0A8I2K5B7-F1
#
_cell.length_a   1.000
_cell.length_b   1.000
_cell.length_c   1.000
_cell.angle_alpha   90.00
_cell.angle_beta   90.00
_cell.angle_gamma   90.00
#
_symmetry.space_group_name_H-M   'P 1'
#
loop_
_entity.id
_entity.type
_entity.pdbx_description
1 polymer ?
#
loop_
_entity_poly.entity_id
_entity_poly.type
_entity_poly.pdbx_seq_one_letter_code
_entity_poly.pdbx_strand_id
1 'polypeptide(L)' 'MDKDMDRKYKIVFSGELKSGHDLISIKSRLASMFGVSASVVEMLFLGKPVLVKVESSLDAAHLFKMDFEKTGASCRIEEV' A
#
# COMPACT_ATOMS: atom_id res chain seq x y z
N MET A 1 -1.33 -6.98 31.42
CA MET A 1 -1.69 -8.17 30.60
C MET A 1 -1.66 -7.66 29.18
N ASP A 2 -0.47 -7.63 28.59
CA ASP A 2 -0.18 -6.86 27.38
C ASP A 2 0.09 -7.88 26.27
N LYS A 3 -0.99 -8.33 25.62
CA LYS A 3 -0.97 -9.39 24.60
C LYS A 3 -0.68 -8.88 23.18
N ASP A 4 -0.12 -7.68 23.04
CA ASP A 4 0.06 -7.00 21.74
C ASP A 4 1.52 -6.64 21.41
N MET A 5 2.52 -7.13 22.15
CA MET A 5 3.93 -6.73 21.94
C MET A 5 4.58 -7.24 20.64
N ASP A 6 3.95 -8.16 19.89
CA ASP A 6 4.58 -8.78 18.71
C ASP A 6 3.72 -8.78 17.43
N ARG A 7 2.52 -8.19 17.45
CA ARG A 7 1.68 -8.13 16.25
C ARG A 7 2.27 -7.16 15.24
N LYS A 8 2.62 -7.68 14.06
CA LYS A 8 3.05 -6.86 12.94
C LYS A 8 1.98 -6.89 11.86
N TYR A 9 1.78 -5.74 11.23
CA TYR A 9 0.79 -5.56 10.18
C TYR A 9 1.51 -5.23 8.88
N LYS A 10 1.47 -6.15 7.93
CA LYS A 10 1.97 -5.94 6.56
C LYS A 10 0.90 -5.21 5.76
N ILE A 11 1.27 -4.08 5.17
CA ILE A 11 0.48 -3.44 4.13
C ILE A 11 0.95 -4.01 2.78
N VAL A 12 0.08 -4.76 2.13
CA VAL A 12 0.34 -5.46 0.87
C VAL A 12 -0.44 -4.80 -0.25
N PHE A 13 0.23 -4.52 -1.36
CA PHE A 13 -0.36 -3.99 -2.58
C PHE A 13 -0.43 -5.07 -3.65
N SER A 14 -1.62 -5.35 -4.16
CA SER A 14 -1.92 -6.42 -5.12
C SER A 14 -2.06 -5.93 -6.57
N GLY A 15 -1.77 -4.65 -6.84
CA GLY A 15 -2.09 -4.04 -8.13
C GLY A 15 -3.57 -3.63 -8.26
N GLU A 16 -4.35 -3.74 -7.18
CA GLU A 16 -5.77 -3.37 -7.18
C GLU A 16 -5.96 -1.85 -7.21
N LEU A 17 -6.92 -1.40 -8.01
CA LEU A 17 -7.20 0.02 -8.23
C LEU A 17 -8.62 0.34 -7.79
N LYS A 18 -8.81 1.53 -7.22
CA LYS A 18 -10.15 2.04 -6.93
C LYS A 18 -10.82 2.48 -8.22
N SER A 19 -12.08 2.05 -8.38
CA SER A 19 -12.94 2.41 -9.50
C SER A 19 -13.03 3.93 -9.66
N GLY A 20 -12.94 4.42 -10.89
CA GLY A 20 -13.06 5.85 -11.21
C GLY A 20 -11.72 6.60 -11.33
N HIS A 21 -10.58 5.93 -11.17
CA HIS A 21 -9.26 6.50 -11.42
C HIS A 21 -8.57 5.81 -12.61
N ASP A 22 -7.91 6.59 -13.46
CA ASP A 22 -7.14 6.06 -14.58
C ASP A 22 -5.77 5.52 -14.12
N LEU A 23 -5.35 4.40 -14.68
CA LEU A 23 -4.14 3.67 -14.29
C LEU A 23 -2.88 4.54 -14.44
N ILE A 24 -2.82 5.41 -15.45
CA ILE A 24 -1.71 6.35 -15.67
C ILE A 24 -1.66 7.39 -14.53
N SER A 25 -2.82 7.92 -14.13
CA SER A 25 -2.92 8.91 -13.05
C SER A 25 -2.53 8.32 -11.69
N ILE A 26 -2.92 7.07 -11.42
CA ILE A 26 -2.59 6.37 -10.18
C ILE A 26 -1.10 6.04 -10.14
N LYS A 27 -0.52 5.56 -11.25
CA LYS A 27 0.93 5.31 -11.35
C LYS A 27 1.74 6.57 -11.02
N SER A 28 1.34 7.71 -11.57
CA SER A 28 2.00 9.00 -11.31
C SER A 28 1.88 9.43 -9.84
N ARG A 29 0.71 9.28 -9.23
CA ARG A 29 0.48 9.59 -7.81
C ARG A 29 1.28 8.67 -6.89
N LEU A 30 1.33 7.37 -7.18
CA LEU A 30 2.15 6.41 -6.43
C LEU A 30 3.63 6.74 -6.57
N ALA A 31 4.12 7.05 -7.78
CA ALA A 31 5.49 7.47 -8.00
C ALA A 31 5.84 8.70 -7.14
N SER A 32 4.94 9.69 -7.11
CA SER A 32 5.11 10.89 -6.30
C SER A 32 5.00 10.64 -4.79
N MET A 33 4.10 9.74 -4.35
CA MET A 33 3.91 9.40 -2.93
C MET A 33 5.13 8.66 -2.37
N PHE A 34 5.66 7.71 -3.14
CA PHE A 34 6.82 6.90 -2.73
C PHE A 34 8.16 7.53 -3.10
N GLY A 35 8.15 8.60 -3.91
CA GLY A 35 9.38 9.20 -4.44
C GLY A 35 10.17 8.24 -5.35
N VAL A 36 9.47 7.34 -6.04
CA VAL A 36 10.08 6.33 -6.93
C VAL A 36 9.84 6.67 -8.40
N SER A 37 10.64 6.08 -9.29
CA SER A 37 10.45 6.25 -10.72
C SER A 37 9.21 5.53 -11.24
N ALA A 38 8.66 6.00 -12.36
CA ALA A 38 7.50 5.37 -13.00
C ALA A 38 7.73 3.87 -13.26
N SER A 39 8.94 3.48 -13.69
CA SER A 39 9.32 2.07 -13.92
C SER A 39 9.21 1.20 -12.67
N VAL A 40 9.53 1.73 -11.48
CA VAL A 40 9.33 1.00 -10.21
C VAL A 40 7.85 0.78 -9.97
N VAL A 41 7.04 1.81 -10.17
CA VAL A 41 5.58 1.68 -10.03
C VAL A 41 5.01 0.68 -11.03
N GLU A 42 5.48 0.68 -12.28
CA GLU A 42 5.04 -0.33 -13.27
C GLU A 42 5.32 -1.75 -12.78
N MET A 43 6.48 -2.00 -12.19
CA MET A 43 6.81 -3.32 -11.60
C MET A 43 5.86 -3.71 -10.46
N LEU A 44 5.32 -2.75 -9.70
CA LEU A 44 4.31 -3.02 -8.67
C LEU A 44 2.96 -3.47 -9.27
N PHE A 45 2.66 -3.07 -10.50
CA PHE A 45 1.43 -3.45 -11.23
C PHE A 45 1.60 -4.69 -12.12
N LEU A 46 2.83 -5.06 -12.46
CA LEU A 46 3.14 -6.15 -13.39
C LEU A 46 3.11 -7.55 -12.74
N GLY A 47 2.79 -7.68 -11.45
CA GLY A 47 2.89 -8.98 -10.80
C GLY A 47 2.35 -9.08 -9.37
N LYS A 48 2.91 -10.08 -8.67
CA LYS A 48 2.51 -10.59 -7.35
C LYS A 48 2.29 -9.49 -6.30
N PRO A 49 1.50 -9.78 -5.25
CA PRO A 49 1.34 -8.87 -4.12
C PRO A 49 2.70 -8.42 -3.56
N VAL A 50 2.90 -7.11 -3.49
CA VAL A 50 4.13 -6.47 -3.03
C VAL A 50 3.95 -5.93 -1.63
N LEU A 51 4.90 -6.20 -0.75
CA LEU A 51 4.93 -5.61 0.58
C LEU A 51 5.31 -4.14 0.47
N VAL A 52 4.38 -3.25 0.81
CA VAL A 52 4.58 -1.80 0.79
C VAL A 52 5.27 -1.34 2.07
N LYS A 53 4.76 -1.80 3.21
CA LYS A 53 5.24 -1.38 4.53
C LYS A 53 4.85 -2.40 5.60
N VAL A 54 5.57 -2.41 6.71
CA VAL A 54 5.20 -3.15 7.93
C VAL A 54 5.05 -2.15 9.05
N GLU A 55 3.94 -2.24 9.77
CA GLU A 55 3.64 -1.41 10.94
C GLU A 55 3.57 -2.26 12.20
N SER A 56 3.93 -1.67 13.33
CA SER A 56 3.88 -2.31 14.65
C SER A 56 2.51 -2.20 15.33
N SER A 57 1.55 -1.50 14.71
CA SER A 57 0.19 -1.38 15.22
C SER A 57 -0.83 -1.30 14.08
N LEU A 58 -2.04 -1.76 14.38
CA LEU A 58 -3.15 -1.74 13.43
C LEU A 58 -3.56 -0.31 13.08
N ASP A 59 -3.56 0.61 14.05
CA ASP A 59 -3.85 2.03 13.82
C ASP A 59 -2.88 2.69 12.82
N ALA A 60 -1.58 2.43 12.97
CA ALA A 60 -0.57 2.94 12.04
C ALA A 60 -0.76 2.33 10.64
N ALA A 61 -1.09 1.04 10.56
CA ALA A 61 -1.40 0.37 9.30
C ALA A 61 -2.66 0.96 8.62
N HIS A 62 -3.71 1.27 9.38
CA HIS A 62 -4.92 1.90 8.88
C HIS A 62 -4.67 3.33 8.39
N LEU A 63 -3.91 4.12 9.15
CA LEU A 63 -3.55 5.48 8.75
C LEU A 63 -2.78 5.46 7.43
N PHE A 64 -1.77 4.58 7.32
CA PHE A 64 -1.00 4.41 6.09
C PHE A 64 -1.88 3.91 4.93
N LYS A 65 -2.75 2.92 5.16
CA LYS A 65 -3.70 2.44 4.15
C LYS A 65 -4.61 3.56 3.65
N MET A 66 -5.12 4.40 4.54
CA MET A 66 -5.99 5.51 4.16
C MET A 66 -5.26 6.50 3.26
N ASP A 67 -4.02 6.86 3.57
CA ASP A 67 -3.21 7.75 2.73
C ASP A 67 -2.82 7.12 1.41
N PHE A 68 -2.48 5.83 1.41
CA PHE A 68 -2.22 5.06 0.19
C PHE A 68 -3.46 5.05 -0.72
N GLU A 69 -4.64 4.82 -0.16
CA GLU A 69 -5.88 4.76 -0.93
C GLU A 69 -6.32 6.11 -1.51
N LYS A 70 -5.87 7.24 -0.95
CA LYS A 70 -6.09 8.56 -1.55
C LYS A 70 -5.42 8.71 -2.91
N THR A 71 -4.40 7.90 -3.21
CA THR A 71 -3.76 7.88 -4.54
C THR A 71 -4.67 7.29 -5.63
N GLY A 72 -5.67 6.49 -5.22
CA GLY A 72 -6.51 5.68 -6.11
C GLY A 72 -6.09 4.21 -6.18
N ALA A 73 -5.01 3.81 -5.51
CA ALA A 73 -4.58 2.42 -5.40
C ALA A 73 -5.18 1.75 -4.15
N SER A 74 -5.58 0.48 -4.24
CA SER A 74 -6.13 -0.30 -3.12
C SER A 74 -5.05 -1.19 -2.51
N CYS A 75 -4.93 -1.20 -1.17
CA CYS A 75 -4.01 -2.08 -0.46
C CYS A 75 -4.73 -2.85 0.66
N ARG A 76 -4.13 -3.96 1.08
CA ARG A 76 -4.66 -4.85 2.12
C ARG A 76 -3.72 -4.84 3.32
N ILE A 77 -4.30 -4.96 4.51
CA ILE A 77 -3.54 -5.13 5.75
C ILE A 77 -3.61 -6.61 6.12
N GLU A 78 -2.45 -7.23 6.33
CA GLU A 78 -2.30 -8.62 6.73
C GLU A 78 -1.56 -8.68 8.08
N GLU A 79 -2.13 -9.37 9.07
CA GLU A 79 -1.46 -9.67 10.34
C GLU A 79 -0.40 -10.77 10.13
N VAL A 80 0.72 -10.67 10.84
CA VAL A 80 1.88 -11.55 10.73
C VAL A 80 2.16 -12.26 12.04
#